data_AF-A0A0G1FKX9-F1
#
_entry.id   AF-A0A0G1FKX9-F1
#
_cell.length_a   1.000
_cell.length_b   1.000
_cell.length_c   1.000
_cell.angle_alpha   90.00
_cell.angle_beta   90.00
_cell.angle_gamma   90.00
#
_symmetry.space_group_name_H-M   'P 1'
#
loop_
_entity.id
_entity.type
_entity.pdbx_description
1 polymer ?
#
loop_
_entity_poly.entity_id
_entity_poly.type
_entity_poly.pdbx_seq_one_letter_code
_entity_poly.pdbx_strand_id
1 'polypeptide(L)' 'MLKQKILIIGGGGREHAIGWKVAQSARAGEIFFAPGNGGTAKIGTNIDIKATDATKLLDFAKKKRLI' A
#
# COMPACT_ATOMS: atom_id res chain seq x y z
N MET A 1 7.72 -19.15 -4.44
CA MET A 1 8.40 -17.86 -4.14
C MET A 1 7.56 -17.09 -3.14
N LEU A 2 8.14 -16.48 -2.10
CA LEU A 2 7.37 -15.75 -1.08
C LEU A 2 6.79 -14.45 -1.65
N LYS A 3 5.48 -14.25 -1.46
CA LYS A 3 4.76 -13.03 -1.85
C LYS A 3 5.04 -11.90 -0.85
N GLN A 4 5.21 -10.69 -1.37
CA GLN A 4 5.56 -9.48 -0.64
C GLN A 4 4.31 -8.74 -0.17
N LYS A 5 4.36 -8.15 1.02
CA LYS A 5 3.34 -7.22 1.51
C LYS A 5 3.86 -5.81 1.35
N ILE A 6 3.09 -4.94 0.73
CA ILE A 6 3.56 -3.65 0.21
C ILE A 6 2.64 -2.56 0.72
N LEU A 7 3.21 -1.49 1.26
CA LEU A 7 2.48 -0.28 1.65
C LEU A 7 2.92 0.88 0.76
N ILE A 8 1.95 1.51 0.11
CA ILE A 8 2.13 2.70 -0.72
C ILE A 8 1.56 3.89 0.05
N ILE A 9 2.38 4.91 0.28
CA ILE A 9 1.99 6.10 1.05
C ILE A 9 1.53 7.19 0.08
N GLY A 10 0.28 7.62 0.25
CA GLY A 10 -0.42 8.59 -0.58
C GLY A 10 -1.72 8.04 -1.18
N GLY A 11 -2.37 8.86 -1.99
CA GLY A 11 -3.67 8.56 -2.58
C GLY A 11 -3.94 9.38 -3.84
N GLY A 12 -2.90 9.81 -4.56
CA GLY A 12 -3.00 10.49 -5.84
C GLY A 12 -2.93 9.53 -7.03
N GLY A 13 -2.92 10.08 -8.23
CA GLY A 13 -2.74 9.30 -9.48
C GLY A 13 -1.38 8.61 -9.57
N ARG A 14 -0.33 9.19 -8.97
CA ARG A 14 1.00 8.58 -8.90
C ARG A 14 0.97 7.28 -8.11
N GLU A 15 0.37 7.29 -6.92
CA GLU A 15 0.29 6.10 -6.08
C GLU A 15 -0.59 5.02 -6.73
N HIS A 16 -1.65 5.41 -7.43
CA HIS A 16 -2.43 4.50 -8.28
C HIS A 16 -1.55 3.82 -9.33
N ALA A 17 -0.77 4.58 -10.10
CA ALA A 17 0.09 4.03 -11.15
C ALA A 17 1.16 3.08 -10.58
N ILE A 18 1.78 3.45 -9.45
CA ILE A 18 2.74 2.60 -8.73
C ILE A 18 2.06 1.29 -8.32
N GLY A 19 0.91 1.37 -7.64
CA GLY A 19 0.16 0.19 -7.21
C GLY A 19 -0.23 -0.72 -8.38
N TRP A 20 -0.73 -0.13 -9.47
CA TRP A 20 -1.11 -0.86 -10.67
C TRP A 20 0.06 -1.62 -11.27
N LYS A 21 1.25 -1.01 -11.33
CA LYS A 21 2.43 -1.69 -11.86
C LYS A 21 2.98 -2.74 -10.90
N VAL A 22 3.00 -2.44 -9.61
CA VAL A 22 3.45 -3.35 -8.54
C VAL A 22 2.60 -4.63 -8.54
N ALA A 23 1.28 -4.51 -8.69
CA ALA A 23 0.35 -5.65 -8.70
C ALA A 23 0.63 -6.69 -9.81
N GLN A 24 1.31 -6.30 -10.89
CA GLN A 24 1.69 -7.21 -11.99
C GLN A 24 2.92 -8.07 -11.66
N SER A 25 3.65 -7.77 -10.58
CA SER A 25 4.83 -8.54 -10.20
C SER A 25 4.46 -9.93 -9.70
N ALA A 26 5.15 -10.96 -10.17
CA ALA A 26 5.03 -12.31 -9.64
C ALA A 26 5.35 -12.38 -8.13
N ARG A 27 6.07 -11.40 -7.59
CA ARG A 27 6.39 -11.27 -6.16
C ARG A 27 5.33 -10.50 -5.36
N ALA A 28 4.40 -9.78 -5.99
CA ALA A 28 3.40 -9.00 -5.27
C ALA A 28 2.37 -9.91 -4.59
N GLY A 29 2.13 -9.63 -3.30
CA GLY A 29 1.09 -10.20 -2.47
C GLY A 29 0.06 -9.15 -2.09
N GLU A 30 -0.06 -8.84 -0.79
CA GLU A 30 -0.99 -7.82 -0.29
C GLU A 30 -0.45 -6.40 -0.57
N ILE A 31 -1.29 -5.54 -1.15
CA ILE A 31 -0.96 -4.12 -1.38
C ILE A 31 -1.89 -3.26 -0.52
N PHE A 32 -1.30 -2.33 0.22
CA PHE A 32 -1.99 -1.36 1.07
C PHE A 32 -1.71 0.06 0.58
N PHE A 33 -2.69 0.95 0.71
CA PHE A 33 -2.55 2.38 0.41
C PHE A 33 -2.94 3.23 1.62
N ALA A 34 -2.14 4.22 1.96
CA ALA A 34 -2.40 5.11 3.10
C ALA A 34 -2.41 6.59 2.68
N PRO A 35 -3.56 7.28 2.60
CA PRO A 35 -4.92 6.76 2.81
C PRO A 35 -5.52 6.09 1.56
N GLY A 36 -4.90 6.22 0.39
CA GLY A 36 -5.48 5.80 -0.88
C GLY A 36 -6.65 6.68 -1.35
N ASN A 37 -7.32 6.24 -2.43
CA ASN A 37 -8.51 6.86 -3.04
C ASN A 37 -9.42 5.78 -3.67
N GLY A 38 -10.54 6.19 -4.29
CA GLY A 38 -11.46 5.25 -4.95
C GLY A 38 -10.87 4.43 -6.10
N GLY A 39 -9.80 4.92 -6.73
CA GLY A 39 -9.04 4.19 -7.75
C GLY A 39 -8.10 3.13 -7.16
N THR A 40 -7.34 3.47 -6.12
CA THR A 40 -6.41 2.52 -5.47
C THR A 40 -7.13 1.38 -4.78
N ALA A 41 -8.38 1.60 -4.33
CA ALA A 41 -9.25 0.57 -3.76
C ALA A 41 -9.55 -0.59 -4.74
N LYS A 42 -9.37 -0.38 -6.05
CA LYS A 42 -9.51 -1.45 -7.06
C LYS A 42 -8.25 -2.32 -7.20
N ILE A 43 -7.13 -1.89 -6.63
CA ILE A 43 -5.81 -2.53 -6.74
C ILE A 43 -5.42 -3.21 -5.43
N GLY A 44 -5.76 -2.61 -4.29
CA GLY A 44 -5.42 -3.11 -2.96
C GLY A 44 -6.28 -2.45 -1.89
N THR A 45 -5.84 -2.56 -0.63
CA THR A 45 -6.63 -2.12 0.52
C THR A 45 -6.22 -0.71 0.96
N ASN A 46 -7.16 0.23 0.91
CA ASN A 46 -6.98 1.53 1.53
C ASN A 46 -7.07 1.40 3.06
N ILE A 47 -6.13 1.99 3.77
CA ILE A 47 -6.13 2.05 5.23
C ILE A 47 -6.34 3.50 5.68
N ASP A 48 -7.16 3.70 6.71
CA ASP A 48 -7.47 5.02 7.26
C ASP A 48 -6.32 5.55 8.12
N ILE A 49 -5.18 5.80 7.47
CA ILE A 49 -3.98 6.40 8.04
C ILE A 49 -3.54 7.50 7.09
N LYS A 50 -3.37 8.72 7.62
CA LYS A 50 -2.87 9.85 6.83
C LYS A 50 -1.43 9.57 6.40
N ALA A 51 -1.08 9.99 5.19
CA ALA A 51 0.28 9.85 4.66
C ALA A 51 1.36 10.55 5.51
N THR A 52 0.96 11.55 6.31
CA THR A 52 1.84 12.30 7.21
C THR A 52 1.92 11.74 8.63
N ASP A 53 1.14 10.70 8.97
CA ASP A 53 1.14 10.09 10.31
C ASP A 53 2.19 8.97 10.38
N ALA A 54 3.47 9.37 10.45
CA ALA A 54 4.60 8.44 10.44
C ALA A 54 4.54 7.39 11.56
N THR A 55 4.03 7.75 12.74
CA THR A 55 3.89 6.84 13.88
C THR A 55 2.92 5.70 13.56
N LYS A 56 1.71 6.01 13.10
CA LYS A 56 0.73 4.97 12.75
C LYS A 56 1.17 4.14 11.55
N LEU A 57 1.86 4.76 10.57
CA LEU A 57 2.41 4.04 9.43
C LEU A 57 3.48 3.02 9.87
N LEU A 58 4.38 3.41 10.78
CA LEU A 58 5.39 2.53 11.34
C LEU A 58 4.77 1.37 12.11
N ASP A 59 3.77 1.65 12.95
CA ASP A 59 3.07 0.62 13.73
C ASP A 59 2.34 -0.36 12.82
N PHE A 60 1.66 0.14 11.79
CA PHE A 60 1.03 -0.70 10.77
C PHE A 60 2.06 -1.57 10.05
N ALA A 61 3.19 -0.99 9.64
CA ALA A 61 4.24 -1.71 8.93
C ALA A 61 4.85 -2.85 9.77
N LYS A 62 5.15 -2.58 11.05
CA LYS A 62 5.62 -3.60 12.01
C LYS A 62 4.59 -4.70 12.21
N LYS A 63 3.33 -4.34 12.47
CA LYS A 63 2.24 -5.30 12.71
C LYS A 63 1.99 -6.21 11.50
N LYS A 64 2.05 -5.65 10.29
CA LYS A 64 1.86 -6.42 9.04
C LYS A 64 3.12 -7.13 8.58
N ARG A 65 4.28 -6.89 9.22
CA ARG A 65 5.59 -7.43 8.81
C ARG A 65 5.88 -7.08 7.35
N LEU A 66 5.71 -5.81 7.02
CA LEU A 66 6.12 -5.28 5.72
C LEU A 66 7.65 -5.32 5.61
N ILE A 67 8.13 -5.44 4.38
CA ILE A 67 9.56 -5.45 4.06
C ILE A 67 9.92 -4.17 3.34
#